data_AF-A0AAU9N5F2-F1
#
_entry.id   AF-A0AAU9N5F2-F1
#
_cell.length_a   1.000
_cell.length_b   1.000
_cell.length_c   1.000
_cell.angle_alpha   90.00
_cell.angle_beta   90.00
_cell.angle_gamma   90.00
#
_symmetry.space_group_name_H-M   'P 1'
#
loop_
_entity.id
_entity.type
_entity.pdbx_description
1 polymer ?
#
loop_
_entity_poly.entity_id
_entity_poly.type
_entity_poly.pdbx_seq_one_letter_code
_entity_poly.pdbx_strand_id
1 'polypeptide(L)'
;MCSEYKFISRRIYSSCRDLPHLSAQLHWTYNSSTGIAQIAYRARQGSRGWVVWAVNPNQIGMVGLEALVAFHNSNGSMTVYTTLINSYSPSMMPGNLSFQVSGLSGESSINEITIFADVGPFSGGSVVNQV
;
A
#
# COMPACT_ATOMS: atom_id res chain seq x y z
N MET A 1 15.38 -11.92 -1.50
CA MET A 1 15.56 -10.52 -1.95
C MET A 1 14.28 -10.06 -2.63
N CYS A 2 14.00 -8.75 -2.64
CA CYS A 2 12.77 -8.15 -3.22
C CYS A 2 12.42 -8.73 -4.61
N SER A 3 13.41 -8.92 -5.47
CA SER A 3 13.27 -9.41 -6.85
C SER A 3 12.83 -10.89 -7.00
N GLU A 4 12.91 -11.71 -5.96
CA GLU A 4 12.65 -13.17 -6.05
C GLU A 4 11.37 -13.60 -5.30
N TYR A 5 10.61 -12.64 -4.76
CA TYR A 5 9.41 -12.96 -3.98
C TYR A 5 8.28 -13.49 -4.88
N LYS A 6 7.65 -14.58 -4.45
CA LYS A 6 6.51 -15.21 -5.13
C LYS A 6 5.24 -14.97 -4.34
N PHE A 7 4.39 -14.08 -4.85
CA PHE A 7 3.07 -13.81 -4.29
C PHE A 7 2.13 -15.02 -4.47
N ILE A 8 1.18 -15.19 -3.55
CA ILE A 8 0.18 -16.27 -3.63
C ILE A 8 -0.74 -16.03 -4.84
N SER A 9 -1.09 -14.76 -5.10
CA SER A 9 -1.81 -14.34 -6.32
C SER A 9 -1.03 -14.54 -7.62
N ARG A 10 0.26 -14.91 -7.57
CA ARG A 10 1.14 -15.04 -8.75
C ARG A 10 1.28 -13.75 -9.57
N ARG A 11 0.98 -12.59 -8.98
CA ARG A 11 1.24 -11.28 -9.61
C ARG A 11 2.75 -11.08 -9.77
N ILE A 12 3.15 -10.46 -10.87
CA ILE A 12 4.55 -10.19 -11.22
C ILE A 12 4.71 -8.69 -11.41
N TYR A 13 5.79 -8.14 -10.87
CA TYR A 13 6.10 -6.73 -10.91
C TYR A 13 7.44 -6.48 -11.57
N SER A 14 7.55 -5.43 -12.40
CA SER A 14 8.78 -5.10 -13.11
C SER A 14 9.82 -4.41 -12.22
N SER A 15 9.37 -3.81 -11.11
CA SER A 15 10.22 -3.07 -10.18
C SER A 15 9.94 -3.49 -8.74
N CYS A 16 10.97 -3.35 -7.90
CA CYS A 16 10.93 -3.72 -6.49
C CYS A 16 11.91 -2.89 -5.67
N ARG A 17 11.56 -2.57 -4.43
CA ARG A 17 12.43 -1.88 -3.49
C ARG A 17 12.19 -2.35 -2.05
N ASP A 18 13.28 -2.70 -1.36
CA ASP A 18 13.29 -2.84 0.09
C ASP A 18 13.20 -1.44 0.74
N LEU A 19 12.28 -1.28 1.68
CA LEU A 19 12.07 -0.04 2.44
C LEU A 19 12.93 -0.04 3.71
N PRO A 20 13.31 1.14 4.21
CA PRO A 20 14.31 1.24 5.28
C PRO A 20 13.85 0.67 6.63
N HIS A 21 12.53 0.49 6.83
CA HIS A 21 11.95 0.07 8.11
C HIS A 21 10.91 -1.04 7.94
N LEU A 22 10.55 -1.68 9.06
CA LEU A 22 9.48 -2.69 9.18
C LEU A 22 9.68 -3.96 8.34
N SER A 23 10.91 -4.18 7.82
CA SER A 23 11.18 -5.21 6.82
C SER A 23 10.19 -5.15 5.65
N ALA A 24 9.79 -3.92 5.29
CA ALA A 24 8.78 -3.67 4.28
C ALA A 24 9.39 -3.62 2.88
N GLN A 25 8.58 -3.96 1.89
CA GLN A 25 8.94 -4.01 0.49
C GLN A 25 7.81 -3.43 -0.35
N LEU A 26 8.18 -2.68 -1.38
CA LEU A 26 7.24 -2.21 -2.40
C LEU A 26 7.61 -2.83 -3.74
N HIS A 27 6.65 -3.45 -4.38
CA HIS A 27 6.73 -3.96 -5.74
C HIS A 27 5.77 -3.16 -6.60
N TRP A 28 6.18 -2.82 -7.83
CA TRP A 28 5.29 -2.09 -8.74
C TRP A 28 5.58 -2.34 -10.22
N THR A 29 4.55 -2.14 -11.02
CA THR A 29 4.62 -2.00 -12.48
C THR A 29 3.84 -0.75 -12.86
N TYR A 30 4.50 0.22 -13.49
CA TYR A 30 3.89 1.49 -13.88
C TYR A 30 3.56 1.52 -15.37
N ASN A 31 2.32 1.89 -15.71
CA ASN A 31 1.89 2.13 -17.07
C ASN A 31 1.88 3.64 -17.35
N SER A 32 2.85 4.12 -18.11
CA SER A 32 2.99 5.54 -18.44
C SER A 32 1.87 6.09 -19.33
N SER A 33 1.19 5.25 -20.11
CA SER A 33 0.09 5.66 -20.98
C SER A 33 -1.19 5.98 -20.20
N THR A 34 -1.41 5.29 -19.08
CA THR A 34 -2.60 5.51 -18.21
C THR A 34 -2.28 6.29 -16.95
N GLY A 35 -1.01 6.39 -16.56
CA GLY A 35 -0.58 6.97 -15.30
C GLY A 35 -0.86 6.10 -14.09
N ILE A 36 -1.20 4.82 -14.28
CA ILE A 36 -1.57 3.89 -13.20
C ILE A 36 -0.38 3.01 -12.83
N ALA A 37 -0.13 2.87 -11.53
CA ALA A 37 0.81 1.91 -10.98
C ALA A 37 0.05 0.73 -10.36
N GLN A 38 0.37 -0.48 -10.81
CA GLN A 38 -0.01 -1.70 -10.09
C GLN A 38 1.02 -1.91 -9.00
N ILE A 39 0.59 -2.08 -7.75
CA ILE A 39 1.50 -2.21 -6.60
C ILE A 39 1.24 -3.47 -5.78
N ALA A 40 2.27 -3.90 -5.06
CA ALA A 40 2.17 -4.75 -3.88
C ALA A 40 3.06 -4.18 -2.77
N TYR A 41 2.46 -3.72 -1.67
CA TYR A 41 3.18 -3.32 -0.47
C TYR A 41 3.13 -4.46 0.54
N ARG A 42 4.30 -4.91 0.98
CA ARG A 42 4.47 -6.07 1.86
C ARG A 42 5.21 -5.62 3.11
N ALA A 43 4.74 -6.01 4.29
CA ALA A 43 5.45 -5.74 5.53
C ALA A 43 5.25 -6.85 6.55
N ARG A 44 6.26 -7.06 7.39
CA ARG A 44 6.16 -8.00 8.51
C ARG A 44 5.24 -7.44 9.58
N GLN A 45 4.40 -8.31 10.14
CA GLN A 45 3.46 -7.93 11.17
C GLN A 45 3.06 -9.14 12.03
N GLY A 46 2.75 -8.91 13.31
CA GLY A 46 2.23 -9.96 14.19
C GLY A 46 0.80 -10.39 13.83
N SER A 47 0.33 -11.49 14.43
CA SER A 47 -0.98 -12.11 14.13
C SER A 47 -2.22 -11.24 14.36
N ARG A 48 -2.08 -10.10 15.07
CA ARG A 48 -3.16 -9.12 15.30
C ARG A 48 -2.79 -7.71 14.86
N GLY A 49 -1.73 -7.58 14.09
CA GLY A 49 -1.27 -6.27 13.67
C GLY A 49 -1.92 -5.81 12.37
N TRP A 50 -1.48 -4.64 11.93
CA TRP A 50 -1.95 -3.98 10.72
C TRP A 50 -0.75 -3.44 9.95
N VAL A 51 -0.93 -3.26 8.65
CA VAL A 51 0.07 -2.63 7.78
C VAL A 51 -0.58 -1.48 7.04
N VAL A 52 0.18 -0.42 6.82
CA VAL A 52 -0.24 0.72 6.02
C VAL A 52 0.84 1.07 5.02
N TRP A 53 0.41 1.36 3.80
CA TRP A 53 1.20 2.07 2.83
C TRP A 53 0.54 3.41 2.55
N ALA A 54 1.30 4.49 2.70
CA ALA A 54 0.78 5.83 2.56
C ALA A 54 1.63 6.65 1.58
N VAL A 55 0.95 7.47 0.79
CA VAL A 55 1.57 8.40 -0.16
C VAL A 55 1.10 9.81 0.13
N ASN A 56 2.02 10.77 0.07
CA ASN A 56 1.70 12.18 0.14
C ASN A 56 1.91 12.78 -1.25
N PRO A 57 0.84 12.91 -2.07
CA PRO A 57 0.98 13.41 -3.42
C PRO A 57 1.32 14.90 -3.50
N ASN A 58 1.12 15.66 -2.41
CA ASN A 58 1.20 17.12 -2.43
C ASN A 58 2.39 17.70 -1.64
N GLN A 59 2.87 17.02 -0.59
CA GLN A 59 3.86 17.56 0.35
C GLN A 59 4.80 16.47 0.90
N ILE A 60 5.85 16.89 1.62
CA ILE A 60 6.69 16.01 2.43
C ILE A 60 6.20 16.10 3.87
N GLY A 61 5.78 14.99 4.46
CA GLY A 61 5.30 14.93 5.84
C GLY A 61 4.12 13.98 6.03
N MET A 62 3.76 13.74 7.29
CA MET A 62 2.74 12.76 7.65
C MET A 62 1.30 13.27 7.46
N VAL A 63 1.07 14.57 7.72
CA VAL A 63 -0.26 15.16 7.55
C VAL A 63 -0.55 15.35 6.07
N GLY A 64 -1.74 14.91 5.64
CA GLY A 64 -2.15 14.90 4.24
C GLY A 64 -1.75 13.63 3.49
N LEU A 65 -1.25 12.61 4.20
CA LEU A 65 -1.02 11.29 3.63
C LEU A 65 -2.35 10.61 3.27
N GLU A 66 -2.35 9.95 2.12
CA GLU A 66 -3.43 9.13 1.61
C GLU A 66 -2.98 7.68 1.61
N ALA A 67 -3.75 6.80 2.25
CA ALA A 67 -3.24 5.54 2.75
C ALA A 67 -4.11 4.33 2.38
N LEU A 68 -3.45 3.21 2.15
CA LEU A 68 -4.05 1.88 2.07
C LEU A 68 -3.75 1.15 3.38
N VAL A 69 -4.79 0.62 4.03
CA VAL A 69 -4.69 -0.10 5.30
C VAL A 69 -5.07 -1.55 5.08
N ALA A 70 -4.33 -2.49 5.69
CA ALA A 70 -4.74 -3.89 5.78
C ALA A 70 -4.51 -4.46 7.18
N PHE A 71 -5.47 -5.26 7.67
CA PHE A 71 -5.38 -5.93 8.96
C PHE A 71 -6.27 -7.18 9.02
N HIS A 72 -5.97 -8.07 9.96
CA HIS A 72 -6.80 -9.24 10.25
C HIS A 72 -7.91 -8.90 11.24
N ASN A 73 -9.14 -9.26 10.88
CA ASN A 73 -10.26 -9.28 11.81
C ASN A 73 -10.11 -10.43 12.82
N SER A 74 -10.85 -10.33 13.93
CA SER A 74 -10.89 -11.37 14.96
C SER A 74 -11.40 -12.73 14.45
N ASN A 75 -12.20 -12.74 13.38
CA ASN A 75 -12.68 -13.94 12.71
C ASN A 75 -11.68 -14.52 11.69
N GLY A 76 -10.48 -13.95 11.58
CA GLY A 76 -9.42 -14.38 10.67
C GLY A 76 -9.51 -13.81 9.25
N SER A 77 -10.60 -13.13 8.88
CA SER A 77 -10.70 -12.50 7.57
C SER A 77 -9.79 -11.28 7.45
N MET A 78 -9.30 -11.00 6.25
CA MET A 78 -8.53 -9.79 5.95
C MET A 78 -9.47 -8.66 5.57
N THR A 79 -9.26 -7.48 6.15
CA THR A 79 -9.87 -6.23 5.70
C THR A 79 -8.82 -5.35 5.06
N VAL A 80 -9.16 -4.77 3.91
CA VAL A 80 -8.33 -3.78 3.21
C VAL A 80 -9.19 -2.60 2.78
N TYR A 81 -8.75 -1.37 3.06
CA TYR A 81 -9.50 -0.16 2.73
C TYR A 81 -8.58 1.05 2.61
N THR A 82 -9.12 2.15 2.06
CA THR A 82 -8.43 3.43 1.91
C THR A 82 -8.79 4.39 3.05
N THR A 83 -7.84 5.21 3.50
CA THR A 83 -8.09 6.24 4.52
C THR A 83 -7.20 7.47 4.34
N LEU A 84 -7.57 8.56 5.01
CA LEU A 84 -6.83 9.82 5.03
C LEU A 84 -6.15 10.01 6.38
N ILE A 85 -4.85 10.31 6.37
CA ILE A 85 -4.06 10.68 7.54
C ILE A 85 -3.92 12.21 7.52
N ASN A 86 -4.97 12.89 7.97
CA ASN A 86 -5.08 14.36 7.95
C ASN A 86 -4.61 15.02 9.25
N SER A 87 -4.12 14.24 10.21
CA SER A 87 -3.61 14.72 11.50
C SER A 87 -2.68 13.67 12.12
N TYR A 88 -2.09 13.98 13.27
CA TYR A 88 -1.33 13.01 14.08
C TYR A 88 -2.21 12.02 14.86
N SER A 89 -3.53 12.17 14.79
CA SER A 89 -4.50 11.26 15.41
C SER A 89 -5.72 11.11 14.49
N PRO A 90 -5.54 10.53 13.29
CA PRO A 90 -6.60 10.39 12.31
C PRO A 90 -7.66 9.39 12.80
N SER A 91 -8.90 9.51 12.27
CA SER A 91 -9.98 8.58 12.62
C SER A 91 -9.74 7.15 12.12
N MET A 92 -8.85 6.97 11.13
CA MET A 92 -8.59 5.71 10.43
C MET A 92 -9.87 5.07 9.86
N MET A 93 -10.92 5.85 9.64
CA MET A 93 -12.14 5.35 9.00
C MET A 93 -11.95 5.25 7.49
N PRO A 94 -12.68 4.34 6.82
CA PRO A 94 -12.71 4.30 5.36
C PRO A 94 -13.06 5.66 4.75
N GLY A 95 -12.31 6.06 3.74
CA GLY A 95 -12.48 7.34 3.06
C GLY A 95 -11.89 7.34 1.66
N ASN A 96 -12.35 8.28 0.83
CA ASN A 96 -11.88 8.43 -0.53
C ASN A 96 -10.53 9.15 -0.56
N LEU A 97 -9.69 8.79 -1.54
CA LEU A 97 -8.40 9.43 -1.79
C LEU A 97 -8.51 10.38 -3.00
N SER A 98 -7.53 11.28 -3.15
CA SER A 98 -7.43 12.19 -4.29
C SER A 98 -7.12 11.47 -5.61
N PHE A 99 -6.44 10.32 -5.55
CA PHE A 99 -6.18 9.45 -6.70
C PHE A 99 -7.11 8.24 -6.69
N GLN A 100 -7.30 7.64 -7.87
CA GLN A 100 -8.12 6.44 -8.01
C GLN A 100 -7.39 5.23 -7.42
N VAL A 101 -8.16 4.37 -6.75
CA VAL A 101 -7.71 3.07 -6.24
C VAL A 101 -8.67 2.01 -6.72
N SER A 102 -8.15 0.98 -7.39
CA SER A 102 -8.92 -0.18 -7.81
C SER A 102 -8.17 -1.48 -7.53
N GLY A 103 -8.87 -2.62 -7.64
CA GLY A 103 -8.24 -3.94 -7.43
C GLY A 103 -7.67 -4.13 -6.01
N LEU A 104 -8.20 -3.37 -5.03
CA LEU A 104 -7.74 -3.37 -3.65
C LEU A 104 -7.98 -4.75 -3.01
N SER A 105 -6.92 -5.41 -2.59
CA SER A 105 -7.00 -6.71 -1.91
C SER A 105 -5.81 -6.92 -0.98
N GLY A 106 -5.86 -7.96 -0.16
CA GLY A 106 -4.79 -8.31 0.75
C GLY A 106 -4.52 -9.81 0.80
N GLU A 107 -3.25 -10.17 0.96
CA GLU A 107 -2.81 -11.52 1.26
C GLU A 107 -2.10 -11.54 2.61
N SER A 108 -2.21 -12.67 3.30
CA SER A 108 -1.46 -12.92 4.53
C SER A 108 -0.61 -14.16 4.39
N SER A 109 0.63 -14.08 4.90
CA SER A 109 1.46 -15.25 5.15
C SER A 109 1.95 -15.20 6.61
N ILE A 110 2.79 -16.16 7.02
CA ILE A 110 3.27 -16.23 8.40
C ILE A 110 4.00 -14.93 8.76
N ASN A 111 3.39 -14.16 9.68
CA ASN A 111 3.87 -12.87 10.18
C ASN A 111 4.03 -11.77 9.12
N GLU A 112 3.13 -11.74 8.13
CA GLU A 112 3.22 -10.79 7.04
C GLU A 112 1.88 -10.50 6.40
N ILE A 113 1.69 -9.24 6.03
CA ILE A 113 0.54 -8.78 5.27
C ILE A 113 1.06 -8.11 3.99
N THR A 114 0.42 -8.41 2.87
CA THR A 114 0.64 -7.75 1.59
C THR A 114 -0.65 -7.06 1.15
N ILE A 115 -0.57 -5.78 0.81
CA ILE A 115 -1.62 -4.97 0.18
C ILE A 115 -1.38 -4.94 -1.32
N PHE A 116 -2.40 -5.22 -2.11
CA PHE A 116 -2.39 -5.06 -3.58
C PHE A 116 -3.36 -3.97 -3.98
N ALA A 117 -2.99 -3.15 -4.96
CA ALA A 117 -3.87 -2.16 -5.55
C ALA A 117 -3.34 -1.70 -6.91
N ASP A 118 -4.24 -1.17 -7.74
CA ASP A 118 -3.91 -0.27 -8.83
C ASP A 118 -4.15 1.15 -8.32
N VAL A 119 -3.14 2.02 -8.40
CA VAL A 119 -3.17 3.38 -7.85
C VAL A 119 -2.78 4.41 -8.89
N GLY A 120 -3.42 5.58 -8.82
CA GLY A 120 -3.22 6.68 -9.77
C GLY A 120 -4.37 6.77 -10.79
N PRO A 121 -4.28 7.66 -11.78
CA PRO A 121 -3.19 8.61 -11.99
C PRO A 121 -3.06 9.61 -10.83
N PHE A 122 -1.82 9.98 -10.51
CA PHE A 122 -1.52 11.03 -9.55
C PHE A 122 -1.44 12.38 -10.26
N SER A 123 -2.01 13.42 -9.66
CA SER A 123 -1.95 14.79 -10.20
C SER A 123 -0.52 15.30 -10.35
N GLY A 124 0.39 14.87 -9.47
CA GLY A 124 1.82 15.22 -9.47
C GLY A 124 2.70 14.42 -10.44
N GLY A 125 2.14 13.51 -11.25
CA GLY A 125 2.88 12.69 -12.20
C GLY A 125 3.35 11.34 -11.62
N SER A 126 4.45 10.80 -12.14
CA SER A 126 4.91 9.43 -11.84
C SER A 126 5.78 9.29 -10.59
N VAL A 127 6.02 10.38 -9.85
CA VAL A 127 6.84 10.40 -8.65
C VAL A 127 5.94 10.67 -7.46
N VAL A 128 5.97 9.78 -6.47
CA VAL A 128 5.19 9.92 -5.24
C VAL A 128 6.12 9.87 -4.02
N ASN A 129 5.83 10.70 -3.02
CA ASN A 129 6.48 10.62 -1.73
C ASN A 129 5.74 9.58 -0.89
N GLN A 130 6.39 8.47 -0.59
CA GLN A 130 5.85 7.45 0.32
C GLN A 130 6.46 7.60 1.72
N VAL A 131 5.66 7.28 2.74
CA VAL A 131 6.05 7.32 4.16
C VAL A 131 5.80 5.96 4.80
#